data_AF-A0A7C7PY51-F1
#
_entry.id   AF-A0A7C7PY51-F1
#
_cell.length_a   1.000
_cell.length_b   1.000
_cell.length_c   1.000
_cell.angle_alpha   90.00
_cell.angle_beta   90.00
_cell.angle_gamma   90.00
#
_symmetry.space_group_name_H-M   'P 1'
#
loop_
_entity.id
_entity.type
_entity.pdbx_description
1 polymer ?
#
loop_
_entity_poly.entity_id
_entity_poly.type
_entity_poly.pdbx_seq_one_letter_code
_entity_poly.pdbx_strand_id
1 'polypeptide(L)' 'MKTPLCRVCQLTGVLCPRCEEKYKSGEVTKLDIEVSVALSRLTKDIKELEDVEL' A
#
# COMPACT_ATOMS: atom_id res chain seq x y z
N MET A 1 -1.34 -4.47 -7.73
CA MET A 1 -0.27 -4.90 -6.84
C MET A 1 -0.81 -5.20 -5.45
N LYS A 2 -0.52 -6.37 -4.90
CA LYS A 2 -0.98 -6.73 -3.54
C LYS A 2 0.01 -6.24 -2.49
N THR A 3 -0.52 -5.56 -1.48
CA THR A 3 0.22 -5.12 -0.29
C THR A 3 -0.68 -5.34 0.92
N PRO A 4 -0.14 -5.33 2.15
CA PRO A 4 -0.96 -5.44 3.36
C PRO A 4 -1.89 -4.24 3.61
N LEU A 5 -1.77 -3.15 2.83
CA LEU A 5 -2.64 -1.98 2.83
C LEU A 5 -3.81 -2.09 1.84
N CYS A 6 -4.93 -1.42 2.13
CA CYS A 6 -6.03 -1.32 1.19
C CYS A 6 -5.74 -0.33 0.05
N ARG A 7 -6.43 -0.50 -1.09
CA ARG A 7 -6.21 0.28 -2.33
C ARG A 7 -6.20 1.78 -2.14
N VAL A 8 -7.10 2.32 -1.33
CA VAL A 8 -7.19 3.76 -1.08
C VAL A 8 -5.95 4.26 -0.34
N CYS A 9 -5.50 3.55 0.69
CA CYS A 9 -4.32 3.93 1.47
C CYS A 9 -3.04 3.87 0.62
N GLN A 10 -2.94 2.87 -0.28
CA GLN A 10 -1.83 2.76 -1.21
C GLN A 10 -1.78 3.94 -2.19
N LEU A 11 -2.93 4.42 -2.67
CA LEU A 11 -3.02 5.53 -3.63
C LEU A 11 -2.77 6.90 -2.99
N THR A 12 -3.29 7.13 -1.78
CA THR A 12 -3.22 8.44 -1.12
C THR A 12 -2.01 8.57 -0.20
N GLY A 13 -1.49 7.47 0.33
CA GLY A 13 -0.53 7.44 1.43
C GLY A 13 -1.13 7.82 2.78
N VAL A 14 -2.45 8.00 2.88
CA VAL A 14 -3.17 8.28 4.12
C VAL A 14 -3.82 7.00 4.61
N LEU A 15 -3.45 6.56 5.82
CA LEU A 15 -3.99 5.35 6.41
C LEU A 15 -5.43 5.55 6.87
N CYS A 16 -6.32 4.63 6.50
CA CYS A 16 -7.62 4.50 7.13
C CYS A 16 -7.48 3.83 8.51
N PRO A 17 -8.51 3.89 9.39
CA PRO A 17 -8.41 3.37 10.77
C PRO A 17 -7.89 1.93 10.85
N ARG A 18 -8.34 1.06 9.93
CA ARG A 18 -7.93 -0.34 9.87
C ARG A 18 -6.44 -0.53 9.50
N CYS A 19 -5.92 0.26 8.55
CA CYS A 19 -4.50 0.18 8.19
C CYS A 19 -3.62 0.84 9.26
N GLU A 20 -4.15 1.83 9.98
CA GLU A 20 -3.46 2.45 11.11
C GLU A 20 -3.34 1.48 12.29
N GLU A 21 -4.38 0.67 12.56
CA GLU A 21 -4.30 -0.43 13.54
C GLU A 21 -3.19 -1.43 13.18
N LYS A 22 -3.07 -1.82 11.92
CA LYS A 22 -1.98 -2.69 11.44
C LYS A 22 -0.60 -2.07 11.62
N TYR A 23 -0.48 -0.77 11.42
CA TYR A 23 0.76 -0.05 11.67
C TYR A 23 1.10 -0.01 13.16
N LYS A 24 0.10 0.27 14.00
CA LYS A 24 0.25 0.31 15.47
C LYS A 24 0.54 -1.07 16.06
N SER A 25 0.01 -2.14 15.49
CA SER A 25 0.28 -3.52 15.92
C SER A 25 1.63 -4.04 15.44
N GLY A 26 2.29 -3.35 14.52
CA GLY A 26 3.54 -3.79 13.88
C GLY A 26 3.36 -4.81 12.76
N GLU A 27 2.12 -5.11 12.35
CA GLU A 27 1.83 -5.96 11.17
C GLU A 27 2.32 -5.29 9.87
N VAL A 28 2.35 -3.95 9.85
CA VAL A 28 2.82 -3.16 8.71
C VAL A 28 3.83 -2.13 9.23
N THR A 29 4.97 -2.00 8.55
CA THR A 29 5.99 -1.01 8.88
C THR A 29 5.81 0.29 8.10
N LYS A 30 6.54 1.33 8.51
CA LYS A 30 6.58 2.59 7.76
C LYS A 30 7.12 2.38 6.34
N LEU A 31 8.10 1.49 6.19
CA LEU A 31 8.69 1.15 4.89
C LEU A 31 7.67 0.48 3.99
N ASP A 32 6.86 -0.44 4.52
CA ASP A 32 5.79 -1.09 3.75
C ASP A 32 4.79 -0.06 3.19
N ILE A 33 4.48 0.97 3.99
CA ILE A 33 3.60 2.06 3.56
C ILE A 33 4.26 2.88 2.45
N GLU A 34 5.50 3.32 2.66
CA GLU A 34 6.23 4.14 1.68
C GLU A 34 6.41 3.40 0.34
N VAL A 35 6.80 2.13 0.38
CA VAL A 35 6.96 1.26 -0.79
C VAL A 35 5.62 1.06 -1.50
N SER A 36 4.54 0.79 -0.76
CA SER A 36 3.21 0.61 -1.32
C SER A 36 2.72 1.86 -2.08
N VAL A 37 3.00 3.05 -1.54
CA VAL A 37 2.63 4.33 -2.16
C VAL A 37 3.49 4.63 -3.38
N ALA A 38 4.80 4.44 -3.27
CA ALA A 38 5.73 4.65 -4.38
C ALA A 38 5.37 3.76 -5.58
N LEU A 39 5.16 2.46 -5.32
CA LEU A 39 4.78 1.52 -6.35
C LEU A 39 3.41 1.85 -6.95
N SER A 40 2.41 2.20 -6.13
CA SER A 40 1.08 2.58 -6.65
C SER A 40 1.11 3.81 -7.56
N ARG A 41 2.07 4.73 -7.37
CA ARG A 41 2.27 5.87 -8.27
C ARG A 41 2.93 5.45 -9.58
N LEU A 42 3.89 4.53 -9.53
CA LEU A 42 4.61 4.03 -10.72
C LEU A 42 3.71 3.14 -11.60
N THR A 43 2.78 2.42 -10.99
CA THR A 43 1.93 1.43 -11.68
C THR A 43 0.55 1.97 -12.06
N LYS A 44 0.23 3.23 -11.72
CA LYS A 44 -1.08 3.85 -11.94
C LYS A 44 -1.58 3.74 -13.39
N ASP A 45 -0.66 3.75 -14.35
CA ASP A 45 -0.95 3.70 -15.79
C ASP A 45 -0.60 2.35 -16.45
N ILE A 46 -0.15 1.36 -15.66
CA ILE A 46 0.33 0.05 -16.16
C ILE A 46 -0.60 -1.05 -15.63
N LYS A 47 -1.56 -1.46 -16.46
CA LYS A 47 -2.59 -2.47 -16.10
C LYS A 47 -1.99 -3.83 -15.76
N GLU A 48 -0.85 -4.16 -16.36
CA GLU A 48 -0.14 -5.43 -16.17
C GLU A 48 0.41 -5.60 -14.75
N LEU A 49 0.50 -4.52 -13.97
CA LEU A 49 1.03 -4.53 -12.60
C LEU A 49 -0.09 -4.62 -11.54
N GLU A 50 -1.35 -4.77 -11.97
CA GLU A 50 -2.49 -4.84 -11.06
C GLU A 50 -2.52 -6.14 -10.23
N ASP A 51 -1.89 -7.22 -10.70
CA ASP A 51 -1.86 -8.53 -10.02
C ASP A 51 -0.47 -8.97 -9.52
N VAL A 52 0.52 -8.08 -9.55
CA VAL A 52 1.87 -8.39 -9.04
C VAL A 52 1.89 -8.44 -7.51
N GLU A 53 2.54 -9.47 -6.95
CA GLU A 53 2.74 -9.71 -5.51
C GLU A 53 4.24 -9.63 -5.17
N LEU A 54 4.57 -9.09 -4.00
CA LEU A 54 5.94 -8.99 -3.45
C LEU A 54 6.03 -9.76 -2.13
#